data_AF-A0A8H4TIF1-F1
#
_entry.id   AF-A0A8H4TIF1-F1
#
_cell.length_a   1.000
_cell.length_b   1.000
_cell.length_c   1.000
_cell.angle_alpha   90.00
_cell.angle_beta   90.00
_cell.angle_gamma   90.00
#
_symmetry.space_group_name_H-M   'P 1'
#
loop_
_entity.id
_entity.type
_entity.pdbx_description
1 polymer ?
#
loop_
_entity_poly.entity_id
_entity_poly.type
_entity_poly.pdbx_seq_one_letter_code
_entity_poly.pdbx_strand_id
1 'polypeptide(L)'
;MLVAATPRDVVSEVCDQFLKDWRYAVKQDYTTSQGDLFPYAENGKQQWDDEIKKFTFKRQPHIGSVSNDGKYLALGINHIIHIIDTQSWDTLAILRGHKSKVETLAFRPDSSGMLVSSEEQVYDDLGHSEPPTIILWNIEEEKPTPRLSEEQLRNASQAAISAAADKLAEAGVNLSKDKLLYLEGTVEPAFSRTAAKHIAARKVTIEG
;
A
#
# COMPACT_ATOMS: atom_id res chain seq x y z
N MET A 1 36.56 -31.34 13.82
CA MET A 1 35.83 -30.13 14.20
C MET A 1 34.73 -29.93 13.16
N LEU A 2 33.61 -30.66 13.32
CA LEU A 2 32.42 -30.47 12.49
C LEU A 2 31.53 -29.47 13.21
N VAL A 3 31.37 -28.28 12.62
CA VAL A 3 30.36 -27.32 13.06
C VAL A 3 29.04 -27.79 12.47
N ALA A 4 28.13 -28.28 13.31
CA ALA A 4 26.78 -28.61 12.92
C ALA A 4 26.01 -27.32 12.60
N ALA A 5 25.57 -27.18 11.36
CA ALA A 5 24.69 -26.09 10.95
C ALA A 5 23.40 -26.12 11.78
N THR A 6 22.95 -24.95 12.25
CA THR A 6 21.75 -24.86 13.09
C THR A 6 20.50 -25.00 12.23
N PRO A 7 19.34 -25.42 12.80
CA PRO A 7 18.12 -25.65 12.02
C PRO A 7 17.64 -24.45 11.20
N ARG A 8 18.06 -23.22 11.53
CA ARG A 8 17.77 -22.01 10.74
C ARG A 8 18.52 -21.95 9.42
N ASP A 9 19.76 -22.43 9.38
CA ASP A 9 20.61 -22.35 8.18
C ASP A 9 20.08 -23.29 7.09
N VAL A 10 19.67 -24.50 7.51
CA VAL A 10 19.06 -25.52 6.63
C VAL A 10 17.73 -25.06 6.03
N VAL A 11 16.89 -24.34 6.79
CA VAL A 11 15.62 -23.82 6.28
C VAL A 11 15.83 -22.71 5.24
N SER A 12 16.86 -21.88 5.39
CA SER A 12 17.17 -20.82 4.42
C SER A 12 17.67 -21.40 3.08
N GLU A 13 18.52 -22.44 3.14
CA GLU A 13 19.10 -23.08 1.96
C GLU A 13 18.05 -23.86 1.16
N VAL A 14 17.10 -24.51 1.86
CA VAL A 14 15.96 -25.21 1.24
C VAL A 14 14.97 -24.23 0.60
N CYS A 15 14.73 -23.05 1.21
CA CYS A 15 13.90 -22.02 0.60
C CYS A 15 14.54 -21.42 -0.65
N ASP A 16 15.85 -21.20 -0.66
CA ASP A 16 16.57 -20.67 -1.83
C ASP A 16 16.61 -21.67 -2.99
N GLN A 17 16.80 -22.96 -2.71
CA GLN A 17 16.72 -24.00 -3.73
C GLN A 17 15.29 -24.16 -4.25
N PHE A 18 14.27 -24.13 -3.37
CA PHE A 18 12.87 -24.15 -3.77
C PHE A 18 12.51 -22.94 -4.66
N LEU A 19 13.01 -21.74 -4.36
CA LEU A 19 12.80 -20.55 -5.19
C LEU A 19 13.52 -20.64 -6.55
N LYS A 20 14.70 -21.26 -6.61
CA LYS A 20 15.41 -21.55 -7.86
C LYS A 20 14.65 -22.58 -8.68
N ASP A 21 14.19 -23.66 -8.06
CA ASP A 21 13.45 -24.73 -8.73
C ASP A 21 12.08 -24.26 -9.22
N TRP A 22 11.39 -23.40 -8.45
CA TRP A 22 10.09 -22.85 -8.83
C TRP A 22 10.19 -21.89 -10.02
N ARG A 23 11.28 -21.11 -10.13
CA ARG A 23 11.56 -20.25 -11.29
C ARG A 23 11.75 -21.02 -12.60
N TYR A 24 12.07 -22.31 -12.53
CA TYR A 24 12.36 -23.15 -13.70
C TYR A 24 11.36 -24.28 -13.96
N ALA A 25 10.35 -24.50 -13.11
CA ALA A 25 9.53 -25.70 -13.17
C ALA A 25 8.10 -25.47 -13.70
N VAL A 26 7.97 -25.09 -14.96
CA VAL A 26 6.92 -25.74 -15.77
C VAL A 26 7.45 -27.14 -16.06
N LYS A 27 7.22 -28.08 -15.14
CA LYS A 27 7.75 -29.46 -15.26
C LYS A 27 7.17 -30.23 -16.45
N GLN A 28 6.08 -29.74 -17.01
CA GLN A 28 5.40 -30.31 -18.17
C GLN A 28 4.70 -29.17 -18.91
N ASP A 29 5.02 -29.01 -20.19
CA ASP A 29 4.34 -28.05 -21.05
C ASP A 29 2.84 -28.37 -21.14
N TYR A 30 2.00 -27.34 -21.23
CA TYR A 30 0.56 -27.52 -21.42
C TYR A 30 0.32 -28.30 -22.71
N THR A 31 -0.45 -29.37 -22.64
CA THR A 31 -0.87 -30.14 -23.81
C THR A 31 -2.34 -29.89 -24.11
N THR A 32 -2.71 -30.00 -25.38
CA THR A 32 -4.11 -30.01 -25.82
C THR A 32 -4.79 -31.31 -25.37
N SER A 33 -6.11 -31.39 -25.50
CA SER A 33 -6.86 -32.63 -25.26
C SER A 33 -6.46 -33.80 -26.19
N GLN A 34 -5.70 -33.52 -27.25
CA GLN A 34 -5.14 -34.51 -28.19
C GLN A 34 -3.71 -34.93 -27.80
N GLY A 35 -3.11 -34.31 -26.78
CA GLY A 35 -1.75 -34.60 -26.32
C GLY A 35 -0.65 -33.77 -26.99
N ASP A 36 -1.00 -32.92 -27.96
CA ASP A 36 -0.05 -32.01 -28.61
C ASP A 36 0.35 -30.86 -27.69
N LEU A 37 1.60 -30.39 -27.77
CA LEU A 37 2.05 -29.20 -27.04
C LEU A 37 1.21 -27.98 -27.45
N PHE A 38 0.72 -27.23 -26.46
CA PHE A 38 0.07 -25.96 -26.73
C PHE A 38 1.12 -25.02 -27.32
N PRO A 39 0.91 -24.46 -28.52
CA PRO A 39 1.89 -23.57 -29.11
C PRO A 39 2.04 -22.35 -28.21
N TYR A 40 3.27 -22.09 -27.75
CA TYR A 40 3.62 -20.80 -27.19
C TYR A 40 3.23 -19.71 -28.22
N ALA A 41 2.78 -18.55 -27.75
CA ALA A 41 2.56 -17.43 -28.64
C ALA A 41 3.82 -17.20 -29.51
N GLU A 42 3.65 -16.82 -30.77
CA GLU A 42 4.74 -16.74 -31.76
C GLU A 42 5.92 -15.85 -31.28
N ASN A 43 5.67 -14.96 -30.31
CA ASN A 43 6.65 -14.10 -29.64
C ASN A 43 6.61 -14.20 -28.09
N GLY A 44 6.05 -15.27 -27.53
CA GLY A 44 5.95 -15.48 -26.09
C GLY A 44 7.30 -15.84 -25.47
N LYS A 45 7.70 -15.14 -24.41
CA LYS A 45 8.93 -15.49 -23.67
C LYS A 45 8.74 -16.82 -22.94
N GLN A 46 9.62 -17.79 -23.23
CA GLN A 46 9.60 -19.12 -22.64
C GLN A 46 10.31 -19.20 -21.28
N GLN A 47 10.96 -18.11 -20.84
CA GLN A 47 11.64 -18.00 -19.55
C GLN A 47 11.31 -16.65 -18.92
N TRP A 48 11.32 -16.61 -17.59
CA TRP A 48 11.24 -15.36 -16.83
C TRP A 48 12.53 -14.56 -17.05
N ASP A 49 12.41 -13.27 -17.36
CA ASP A 49 13.57 -12.36 -17.43
C ASP A 49 14.18 -12.12 -16.05
N ASP A 50 15.36 -11.51 -16.03
CA ASP A 50 16.04 -11.06 -14.81
C ASP A 50 15.20 -10.06 -14.00
N GLU A 51 15.47 -9.99 -12.69
CA GLU A 51 14.83 -9.03 -11.80
C GLU A 51 15.19 -7.59 -12.20
N ILE A 52 14.21 -6.84 -12.72
CA ILE A 52 14.43 -5.47 -13.22
C ILE A 52 14.53 -4.45 -12.08
N LYS A 53 13.73 -4.63 -11.00
CA LYS A 53 13.68 -3.70 -9.86
C LYS A 53 13.17 -4.38 -8.59
N LYS A 54 13.79 -4.05 -7.45
CA LYS A 54 13.31 -4.40 -6.10
C LYS A 54 12.91 -3.16 -5.32
N PHE A 55 11.73 -3.18 -4.72
CA PHE A 55 11.26 -2.15 -3.80
C PHE A 55 11.26 -2.67 -2.37
N THR A 56 11.70 -1.85 -1.42
CA THR A 56 11.63 -2.15 0.01
C THR A 56 10.74 -1.12 0.68
N PHE A 57 9.67 -1.59 1.30
CA PHE A 57 8.72 -0.76 2.04
C PHE A 57 8.80 -1.07 3.53
N LYS A 58 8.46 -0.08 4.38
CA LYS A 58 8.42 -0.26 5.85
C LYS A 58 7.41 -1.33 6.28
N ARG A 59 6.34 -1.52 5.50
CA ARG A 59 5.31 -2.53 5.68
C ARG A 59 5.11 -3.29 4.39
N GLN A 60 4.65 -4.54 4.49
CA GLN A 60 4.42 -5.40 3.34
C GLN A 60 3.25 -4.86 2.50
N PRO A 61 3.43 -4.66 1.18
CA PRO A 61 2.31 -4.47 0.27
C PRO A 61 1.44 -5.71 0.24
N HIS A 62 0.13 -5.55 0.40
CA HIS A 62 -0.81 -6.67 0.48
C HIS A 62 -1.75 -6.78 -0.71
N ILE A 63 -1.83 -5.72 -1.53
CA ILE A 63 -2.65 -5.68 -2.75
C ILE A 63 -1.97 -4.80 -3.80
N GLY A 64 -2.15 -5.15 -5.08
CA GLY A 64 -1.64 -4.37 -6.19
C GLY A 64 -2.54 -4.45 -7.41
N SER A 65 -2.49 -3.42 -8.24
CA SER A 65 -3.23 -3.33 -9.51
C SER A 65 -2.40 -2.58 -10.53
N VAL A 66 -2.47 -2.98 -11.79
CA VAL A 66 -1.76 -2.33 -12.91
C VAL A 66 -2.80 -1.70 -13.83
N SER A 67 -2.54 -0.48 -14.31
CA SER A 67 -3.42 0.19 -15.27
C SER A 67 -3.45 -0.56 -16.60
N ASN A 68 -4.56 -0.42 -17.35
CA ASN A 68 -4.72 -1.15 -18.61
C ASN A 68 -3.68 -0.77 -19.69
N ASP A 69 -3.17 0.46 -19.66
CA ASP A 69 -2.06 0.90 -20.52
C ASP A 69 -0.67 0.49 -19.99
N GLY A 70 -0.62 -0.19 -18.85
CA GLY A 70 0.59 -0.63 -18.19
C GLY A 70 1.42 0.48 -17.57
N LYS A 71 1.00 1.75 -17.61
CA LYS A 71 1.79 2.92 -17.18
C LYS A 71 1.88 3.08 -15.66
N TYR A 72 0.86 2.63 -14.94
CA TYR A 72 0.74 2.81 -13.50
C TYR A 72 0.65 1.48 -12.78
N LEU A 73 1.43 1.36 -11.71
CA LEU A 73 1.27 0.33 -10.69
C LEU A 73 0.75 0.99 -9.41
N ALA A 74 -0.41 0.56 -8.96
CA ALA A 74 -0.95 0.91 -7.64
C ALA A 74 -0.64 -0.20 -6.65
N LEU A 75 -0.09 0.15 -5.48
CA LEU A 75 0.19 -0.78 -4.38
C LEU A 75 -0.48 -0.30 -3.10
N GLY A 76 -1.33 -1.14 -2.52
CA GLY A 76 -1.91 -0.91 -1.20
C GLY A 76 -0.97 -1.38 -0.11
N ILE A 77 -0.62 -0.46 0.79
CA ILE A 77 0.22 -0.74 1.97
C ILE A 77 -0.52 -0.17 3.18
N ASN A 78 -1.12 -1.05 3.97
CA ASN A 78 -2.03 -0.65 5.05
C ASN A 78 -3.18 0.22 4.49
N HIS A 79 -3.37 1.44 4.97
CA HIS A 79 -4.42 2.37 4.54
C HIS A 79 -3.95 3.37 3.44
N ILE A 80 -2.75 3.18 2.90
CA ILE A 80 -2.11 4.08 1.94
C ILE A 80 -1.95 3.36 0.61
N ILE A 81 -2.07 4.10 -0.49
CA ILE A 81 -1.85 3.57 -1.84
C ILE A 81 -0.65 4.30 -2.47
N HIS A 82 0.36 3.56 -2.88
CA HIS A 82 1.48 4.08 -3.67
C HIS A 82 1.16 3.94 -5.16
N ILE A 83 1.36 5.02 -5.92
CA ILE A 83 1.27 5.01 -7.37
C ILE A 83 2.68 5.13 -7.94
N ILE A 84 3.05 4.14 -8.74
CA ILE A 84 4.39 3.98 -9.31
C ILE A 84 4.27 4.05 -10.83
N ASP A 85 5.18 4.80 -11.45
CA ASP A 85 5.38 4.80 -12.90
C ASP A 85 6.14 3.52 -13.28
N THR A 86 5.60 2.72 -14.20
CA THR A 86 6.20 1.42 -14.57
C THR A 86 7.37 1.54 -15.54
N GLN A 87 7.56 2.71 -16.16
CA GLN A 87 8.68 2.95 -17.08
C GLN A 87 9.95 3.32 -16.31
N SER A 88 9.83 4.24 -15.36
CA SER A 88 10.92 4.73 -14.52
C SER A 88 11.05 3.98 -13.19
N TRP A 89 9.99 3.30 -12.75
CA TRP A 89 9.88 2.67 -11.43
C TRP A 89 9.93 3.66 -10.26
N ASP A 90 9.59 4.92 -10.50
CA ASP A 90 9.53 5.97 -9.49
C ASP A 90 8.11 6.12 -8.91
N THR A 91 8.03 6.47 -7.62
CA THR A 91 6.73 6.78 -6.99
C THR A 91 6.23 8.15 -7.46
N LEU A 92 5.13 8.15 -8.20
CA LEU A 92 4.47 9.35 -8.72
C LEU A 92 3.64 10.05 -7.64
N ALA A 93 2.87 9.27 -6.88
CA ALA A 93 1.93 9.78 -5.89
C ALA A 93 1.75 8.80 -4.71
N ILE A 94 1.32 9.35 -3.57
CA ILE A 94 0.91 8.61 -2.38
C ILE A 94 -0.50 9.05 -2.04
N LEU A 95 -1.48 8.19 -2.29
CA LEU A 95 -2.88 8.48 -2.07
C LEU A 95 -3.25 8.13 -0.63
N ARG A 96 -3.83 9.11 0.06
CA ARG A 96 -4.23 9.02 1.47
C ARG A 96 -5.70 9.41 1.58
N GLY A 97 -6.50 8.58 2.22
CA GLY A 97 -7.94 8.84 2.37
C GLY A 97 -8.68 7.76 3.17
N HIS A 98 -8.27 6.50 3.00
CA HIS A 98 -8.80 5.39 3.78
C HIS A 98 -8.36 5.46 5.24
N LYS A 99 -9.28 5.07 6.13
CA LYS A 99 -9.16 5.01 7.59
C LYS A 99 -8.70 3.63 8.06
N SER A 100 -9.04 2.59 7.31
CA SER A 100 -8.59 1.22 7.55
C SER A 100 -7.77 0.70 6.37
N LYS A 101 -7.36 -0.57 6.45
CA LYS A 101 -6.56 -1.21 5.42
C LYS A 101 -7.31 -1.17 4.09
N VAL A 102 -6.59 -0.88 3.00
CA VAL A 102 -7.16 -0.91 1.65
C VAL A 102 -7.53 -2.34 1.30
N GLU A 103 -8.81 -2.64 1.20
CA GLU A 103 -9.29 -4.00 0.91
C GLU A 103 -9.22 -4.29 -0.58
N THR A 104 -9.58 -3.31 -1.42
CA THR A 104 -9.63 -3.49 -2.88
C THR A 104 -8.96 -2.34 -3.63
N LEU A 105 -8.36 -2.66 -4.78
CA LEU A 105 -7.78 -1.72 -5.74
C LEU A 105 -8.07 -2.17 -7.16
N ALA A 106 -8.66 -1.29 -7.97
CA ALA A 106 -8.92 -1.57 -9.37
C ALA A 106 -8.77 -0.32 -10.24
N PHE A 107 -7.90 -0.39 -11.25
CA PHE A 107 -7.91 0.61 -12.31
C PHE A 107 -9.14 0.43 -13.21
N ARG A 108 -9.67 1.55 -13.69
CA ARG A 108 -10.75 1.53 -14.67
C ARG A 108 -10.21 0.98 -16.01
N PRO A 109 -10.83 -0.03 -16.62
CA PRO A 109 -10.30 -0.66 -17.83
C PRO A 109 -10.28 0.27 -19.05
N ASP A 110 -11.21 1.20 -19.12
CA ASP A 110 -11.39 2.18 -20.21
C ASP A 110 -10.63 3.50 -19.98
N SER A 111 -10.08 3.74 -18.78
CA SER A 111 -9.35 4.96 -18.45
C SER A 111 -8.21 4.68 -17.47
N SER A 112 -6.98 4.65 -17.97
CA SER A 112 -5.79 4.32 -17.19
C SER A 112 -5.47 5.27 -16.03
N GLY A 113 -5.98 6.51 -16.08
CA GLY A 113 -5.80 7.50 -15.01
C GLY A 113 -6.78 7.39 -13.83
N MET A 114 -7.71 6.44 -13.87
CA MET A 114 -8.77 6.29 -12.85
C MET A 114 -8.55 5.04 -12.02
N LEU A 115 -8.47 5.21 -10.71
CA LEU A 115 -8.33 4.12 -9.75
C LEU A 115 -9.50 4.15 -8.76
N VAL A 116 -10.11 3.00 -8.50
CA VAL A 116 -11.10 2.81 -7.44
C VAL A 116 -10.47 2.00 -6.32
N SER A 117 -10.74 2.40 -5.09
CA SER A 117 -10.30 1.66 -3.91
C SER A 117 -11.36 1.63 -2.83
N SER A 118 -11.39 0.54 -2.07
CA SER A 118 -12.23 0.41 -0.87
C SER A 118 -11.39 0.09 0.34
N GLU A 119 -11.91 0.41 1.51
CA GLU A 119 -11.29 0.02 2.78
C GLU A 119 -11.99 -1.17 3.44
N GLU A 120 -11.25 -1.84 4.31
CA GLU A 120 -11.71 -2.94 5.13
C GLU A 120 -12.74 -2.43 6.16
N GLN A 121 -13.84 -3.15 6.32
CA GLN A 121 -14.81 -2.80 7.35
C GLN A 121 -14.25 -3.19 8.72
N VAL A 122 -14.19 -2.22 9.64
CA VAL A 122 -13.67 -2.44 11.00
C VAL A 122 -14.78 -2.21 12.02
N TYR A 123 -15.05 -3.24 12.82
CA TYR A 123 -15.99 -3.19 13.94
C TYR A 123 -15.25 -2.87 15.24
N ASP A 124 -15.82 -2.02 16.08
CA ASP A 124 -15.36 -1.82 17.45
C ASP A 124 -15.80 -2.99 18.37
N ASP A 125 -15.29 -3.01 19.61
CA ASP A 125 -15.63 -4.05 20.61
C ASP A 125 -17.12 -4.08 20.97
N LEU A 126 -17.88 -3.05 20.59
CA LEU A 126 -19.32 -2.91 20.79
C LEU A 126 -20.12 -3.27 19.51
N GLY A 127 -19.45 -3.66 18.43
CA GLY A 127 -20.04 -4.03 17.15
C GLY A 127 -20.45 -2.85 16.26
N HIS A 128 -20.10 -1.61 16.62
CA HIS A 128 -20.29 -0.46 15.72
C HIS A 128 -19.21 -0.43 14.65
N SER A 129 -19.58 0.04 13.46
CA SER A 129 -18.67 0.25 12.35
C SER A 129 -19.08 1.53 11.63
N GLU A 130 -18.10 2.37 11.28
CA GLU A 130 -18.34 3.34 10.23
C GLU A 130 -18.50 2.58 8.89
N PRO A 131 -19.36 3.04 7.97
CA PRO A 131 -19.47 2.41 6.66
C PRO A 131 -18.12 2.51 5.93
N PRO A 132 -17.65 1.42 5.30
CA PRO A 132 -16.39 1.45 4.58
C PRO A 132 -16.46 2.45 3.43
N THR A 133 -15.41 3.23 3.26
CA THR A 133 -15.31 4.21 2.19
C THR A 133 -14.84 3.58 0.88
N ILE A 134 -15.49 3.99 -0.21
CA ILE A 134 -14.99 3.79 -1.57
C ILE A 134 -14.50 5.15 -2.07
N ILE A 135 -13.29 5.19 -2.60
CA ILE A 135 -12.68 6.43 -3.13
C ILE A 135 -12.34 6.22 -4.60
N LEU A 136 -12.71 7.21 -5.42
CA LEU A 136 -12.29 7.32 -6.81
C LEU A 136 -11.14 8.32 -6.92
N TRP A 137 -10.03 7.89 -7.49
CA TRP A 137 -8.81 8.67 -7.62
C TRP A 137 -8.52 8.99 -9.08
N ASN A 138 -8.35 10.29 -9.37
CA ASN A 138 -7.78 10.76 -10.62
C ASN A 138 -6.26 10.90 -10.49
N ILE A 139 -5.52 9.92 -10.99
CA ILE A 139 -4.07 9.87 -10.87
C ILE A 139 -3.39 11.04 -11.58
N GLU A 140 -3.95 11.53 -12.68
CA GLU A 140 -3.37 12.67 -13.40
C GLU A 140 -3.53 13.99 -12.65
N GLU A 141 -4.64 14.17 -11.92
CA GLU A 141 -4.86 15.33 -11.04
C GLU A 141 -4.11 15.24 -9.69
N GLU A 142 -3.73 14.04 -9.26
CA GLU A 142 -2.97 13.83 -8.02
C GLU A 142 -1.46 14.08 -8.21
N LYS A 143 -0.94 14.02 -9.44
CA LYS A 143 0.46 14.37 -9.76
C LYS A 143 0.86 15.82 -9.42
N PRO A 144 0.03 16.87 -9.61
CA PRO A 144 0.42 18.25 -9.35
C PRO A 144 0.21 18.79 -7.92
N THR A 145 -0.33 18.02 -6.96
CA THR A 145 -0.55 18.60 -5.61
C THR A 145 0.77 18.75 -4.84
N PRO A 146 1.00 19.89 -4.13
CA PRO A 146 2.20 20.07 -3.34
C PRO A 146 2.26 18.97 -2.28
N ARG A 147 3.32 18.17 -2.38
CA ARG A 147 3.61 17.02 -1.53
C ARG A 147 3.89 17.54 -0.12
N LEU A 148 2.90 17.50 0.77
CA LEU A 148 3.18 17.59 2.20
C LEU A 148 4.06 16.39 2.56
N SER A 149 5.32 16.65 2.86
CA SER A 149 6.25 15.60 3.30
C SER A 149 5.73 14.98 4.61
N GLU A 150 6.06 13.71 4.84
CA GLU A 150 5.79 13.04 6.13
C GLU A 150 6.33 13.86 7.31
N GLU A 151 7.45 14.54 7.10
CA GLU A 151 8.04 15.44 8.09
C GLU A 151 7.16 16.67 8.37
N GLN A 152 6.59 17.31 7.36
CA GLN A 152 5.68 18.44 7.55
C GLN A 152 4.39 18.04 8.27
N LEU A 153 3.84 16.86 7.96
CA LEU A 153 2.66 16.32 8.64
C LEU A 153 2.96 15.95 10.10
N ARG A 154 4.11 15.32 10.35
CA ARG A 154 4.57 14.99 11.70
C ARG A 154 4.80 16.25 12.53
N ASN A 155 5.47 17.25 11.97
CA ASN A 155 5.74 18.52 12.66
C ASN A 155 4.44 19.26 13.02
N ALA A 156 3.47 19.30 12.11
CA ALA A 156 2.16 19.90 12.38
C ALA A 156 1.38 19.14 13.47
N SER A 157 1.42 17.82 13.45
CA SER A 157 0.79 16.96 14.45
C SER A 157 1.43 17.15 15.83
N GLN A 158 2.76 17.16 15.90
CA GLN A 158 3.53 17.40 17.12
C GLN A 158 3.19 18.76 17.74
N ALA A 159 3.11 19.81 16.92
CA ALA A 159 2.77 21.16 17.37
C ALA A 159 1.36 21.22 17.97
N ALA A 160 0.37 20.56 17.34
CA ALA A 160 -1.00 20.50 17.85
C ALA A 160 -1.08 19.77 19.20
N ILE A 161 -0.34 18.68 19.37
CA ILE A 161 -0.30 17.91 20.61
C ILE A 161 0.38 18.69 21.72
N SER A 162 1.48 19.40 21.41
CA SER A 162 2.14 20.29 22.38
C SER A 162 1.17 21.35 22.90
N ALA A 163 0.46 22.02 21.99
CA ALA A 163 -0.52 23.04 22.37
C ALA A 163 -1.67 22.47 23.23
N ALA A 164 -2.13 21.25 22.92
CA ALA A 164 -3.14 20.57 23.72
C ALA A 164 -2.61 20.18 25.12
N ALA A 165 -1.36 19.69 25.19
CA ALA A 165 -0.71 19.35 26.44
C ALA A 165 -0.53 20.59 27.34
N ASP A 166 -0.10 21.71 26.76
CA ASP A 166 0.05 22.98 27.48
C ASP A 166 -1.29 23.45 28.06
N LYS A 167 -2.37 23.39 27.27
CA LYS A 167 -3.73 23.75 27.73
C LYS A 167 -4.25 22.84 28.84
N LEU A 168 -3.92 21.55 28.80
CA LEU A 168 -4.27 20.61 29.86
C LEU A 168 -3.46 20.87 31.14
N ALA A 169 -2.19 21.22 31.01
CA ALA A 169 -1.33 21.58 32.15
C ALA A 169 -1.82 22.87 32.84
N GLU A 170 -2.24 23.88 32.08
CA GLU A 170 -2.90 25.09 32.60
C GLU A 170 -4.18 24.75 33.40
N ALA A 171 -4.90 23.71 32.98
CA ALA A 171 -6.08 23.20 33.68
C ALA A 171 -5.75 22.24 34.84
N GLY A 172 -4.47 22.05 35.18
CA GLY A 172 -3.99 21.18 36.26
C GLY A 172 -3.88 19.70 35.91
N VAL A 173 -4.06 19.32 34.64
CA VAL A 173 -3.94 17.94 34.15
C VAL A 173 -2.61 17.74 33.44
N ASN A 174 -1.62 17.20 34.16
CA ASN A 174 -0.33 16.84 33.57
C ASN A 174 -0.33 15.42 33.02
N LEU A 175 -0.10 15.28 31.71
CA LEU A 175 0.05 14.00 31.04
C LEU A 175 1.50 13.51 31.15
N SER A 176 1.68 12.21 31.38
CA SER A 176 3.00 11.58 31.31
C SER A 176 3.48 11.48 29.86
N LYS A 177 4.80 11.38 29.67
CA LYS A 177 5.42 11.24 28.34
C LYS A 177 4.85 10.08 27.53
N ASP A 178 4.55 8.96 28.19
CA ASP A 178 3.96 7.78 27.54
C ASP A 178 2.52 8.04 27.06
N LYS A 179 1.74 8.83 27.81
CA LYS A 179 0.39 9.22 27.40
C LYS A 179 0.41 10.21 26.23
N LEU A 180 1.42 11.07 26.15
CA LEU A 180 1.63 11.97 25.00
C LEU A 180 2.01 11.19 23.74
N LEU A 181 2.91 10.21 23.86
CA LEU A 181 3.27 9.29 22.77
C LEU A 181 2.06 8.49 22.26
N TYR A 182 1.20 8.03 23.17
CA TYR A 182 -0.06 7.37 22.82
C TYR A 182 -1.02 8.33 22.09
N LEU A 183 -1.14 9.57 22.58
CA LEU A 183 -1.95 10.59 21.93
C LEU A 183 -1.41 10.90 20.52
N GLU A 184 -0.09 10.94 20.35
CA GLU A 184 0.57 11.19 19.07
C GLU A 184 0.23 10.14 18.03
N GLY A 185 0.35 8.85 18.37
CA GLY A 185 -0.08 7.76 17.49
C GLY A 185 -1.58 7.74 17.18
N THR A 186 -2.41 8.39 18.01
CA THR A 186 -3.86 8.48 17.82
C THR A 186 -4.27 9.70 16.99
N VAL A 187 -3.58 10.83 17.19
CA VAL A 187 -3.91 12.13 16.58
C VAL A 187 -3.25 12.31 15.22
N GLU A 188 -2.04 11.81 14.99
CA GLU A 188 -1.36 11.90 13.69
C GLU A 188 -2.23 11.31 12.55
N PRO A 189 -2.86 10.13 12.70
CA PRO A 189 -3.82 9.64 11.72
C PRO A 189 -5.02 10.58 11.58
N ALA A 190 -5.54 11.19 12.64
CA ALA A 190 -6.67 12.13 12.57
C ALA A 190 -6.32 13.44 11.84
N PHE A 191 -5.12 13.97 12.05
CA PHE A 191 -4.61 15.15 11.36
C PHE A 191 -4.35 14.87 9.88
N SER A 192 -3.69 13.75 9.60
CA SER A 192 -3.49 13.25 8.24
C SER A 192 -4.83 13.03 7.54
N ARG A 193 -5.83 12.50 8.26
CA ARG A 193 -7.23 12.33 7.79
C ARG A 193 -7.91 13.66 7.48
N THR A 194 -7.77 14.69 8.33
CA THR A 194 -8.39 16.01 8.09
C THR A 194 -7.72 16.74 6.93
N ALA A 195 -6.39 16.67 6.82
CA ALA A 195 -5.66 17.21 5.68
C ALA A 195 -6.07 16.49 4.38
N ALA A 196 -6.11 15.15 4.40
CA ALA A 196 -6.56 14.34 3.27
C ALA A 196 -8.02 14.61 2.92
N LYS A 197 -8.94 14.72 3.90
CA LYS A 197 -10.34 15.10 3.69
C LYS A 197 -10.48 16.51 3.13
N HIS A 198 -9.69 17.48 3.58
CA HIS A 198 -9.75 18.83 3.03
C HIS A 198 -9.24 18.86 1.57
N ILE A 199 -8.29 18.00 1.23
CA ILE A 199 -7.82 17.80 -0.15
C ILE A 199 -8.90 17.07 -0.98
N ALA A 200 -9.53 16.02 -0.43
CA ALA A 200 -10.54 15.19 -1.09
C ALA A 200 -11.93 15.84 -1.16
N ALA A 201 -12.30 16.73 -0.24
CA ALA A 201 -13.54 17.51 -0.26
C ALA A 201 -13.58 18.54 -1.39
N ARG A 202 -12.43 18.78 -2.05
CA ARG A 202 -12.38 19.46 -3.35
C ARG A 202 -12.78 18.55 -4.52
N LYS A 203 -13.08 17.27 -4.27
CA LYS A 203 -13.50 16.26 -5.24
C LYS A 203 -14.92 15.80 -4.95
N VAL A 204 -15.64 15.47 -6.02
CA VAL A 204 -17.07 15.13 -5.97
C VAL A 204 -17.27 13.78 -5.28
N THR A 205 -17.86 13.79 -4.08
CA THR A 205 -18.34 12.59 -3.41
C THR A 205 -19.70 12.22 -4.01
N ILE A 206 -19.88 10.97 -4.44
CA ILE A 206 -21.22 10.43 -4.73
C ILE A 206 -21.70 9.82 -3.42
N GLU A 207 -22.61 10.51 -2.73
CA GLU A 207 -23.34 9.92 -1.61
C GLU A 207 -24.42 8.98 -2.18
N GLY A 208 -24.52 7.79 -1.58
CA GLY A 208 -25.56 6.80 -1.90
C GLY A 208 -26.75 6.92 -0.96
#